data_AF-A0A2E9XBP5-F1
#
_entry.id   AF-A0A2E9XBP5-F1
#
_cell.length_a   1.000
_cell.length_b   1.000
_cell.length_c   1.000
_cell.angle_alpha   90.00
_cell.angle_beta   90.00
_cell.angle_gamma   90.00
#
_symmetry.space_group_name_H-M   'P 1'
#
loop_
_entity.id
_entity.type
_entity.pdbx_description
1 polymer ?
#
loop_
_entity_poly.entity_id
_entity_poly.type
_entity_poly.pdbx_seq_one_letter_code
_entity_poly.pdbx_strand_id
1 'polypeptide(L)'
;MDIEPTPEGLPPKLIPLYEEAMMIVEASPASACALLRMLLQMLIQERGLRGRDLHKDINTLVDRGAPVGLLRALDAIKLAEDESRQPGQLNLVNGHKDAQNMIMFLNLFVNQMP
;
A
#
# COMPACT_ATOMS: atom_id res chain seq x y z
N MET A 1 -16.57 -5.56 3.25
CA MET A 1 -15.49 -4.92 4.03
C MET A 1 -16.05 -3.65 4.63
N ASP A 2 -15.73 -3.32 5.88
CA ASP A 2 -16.09 -1.99 6.41
C ASP A 2 -15.25 -0.93 5.69
N ILE A 3 -15.90 0.13 5.20
CA ILE A 3 -15.19 1.23 4.55
C ILE A 3 -14.42 2.00 5.62
N GLU A 4 -13.10 1.87 5.63
CA GLU A 4 -12.25 2.68 6.51
C GLU A 4 -12.23 4.15 6.06
N PRO A 5 -12.27 5.10 7.01
CA PRO A 5 -12.19 6.52 6.68
C PRO A 5 -10.85 6.87 6.03
N THR A 6 -10.83 7.97 5.29
CA THR A 6 -9.58 8.51 4.72
C THR A 6 -8.57 8.81 5.83
N PRO A 7 -7.31 8.33 5.74
CA PRO A 7 -6.29 8.60 6.74
C PRO A 7 -6.01 10.12 6.84
N GLU A 8 -5.99 10.68 8.06
CA GLU A 8 -5.84 12.14 8.27
C GLU A 8 -4.53 12.72 7.71
N GLY A 9 -3.43 11.96 7.78
CA GLY A 9 -2.12 12.39 7.26
C GLY A 9 -1.92 12.15 5.76
N LEU A 10 -2.96 11.73 5.03
CA LEU A 10 -2.87 11.52 3.59
C LEU A 10 -2.78 12.88 2.86
N PRO A 11 -1.77 13.12 2.00
CA PRO A 11 -1.67 14.36 1.23
C PRO A 11 -2.94 14.62 0.41
N PRO A 12 -3.48 15.85 0.36
CA PRO A 12 -4.77 16.15 -0.27
C PRO A 12 -4.89 15.68 -1.72
N LYS A 13 -3.79 15.73 -2.47
CA LYS A 13 -3.74 15.29 -3.88
C LYS A 13 -3.89 13.77 -4.07
N LEU A 14 -3.72 12.99 -3.01
CA LEU A 14 -3.79 11.53 -3.02
C LEU A 14 -5.13 10.99 -2.47
N ILE A 15 -5.92 11.85 -1.80
CA ILE A 15 -7.25 11.50 -1.28
C ILE A 15 -8.18 10.89 -2.36
N PRO A 16 -8.30 11.46 -3.58
CA PRO A 16 -9.20 10.91 -4.58
C PRO A 16 -8.88 9.46 -4.95
N LEU A 17 -7.59 9.09 -4.94
CA LEU A 17 -7.14 7.74 -5.27
C LEU A 17 -7.51 6.73 -4.17
N TYR A 18 -7.43 7.15 -2.90
CA TYR A 18 -7.89 6.36 -1.77
C TYR A 18 -9.40 6.15 -1.84
N GLU A 19 -10.16 7.23 -2.02
CA GLU A 19 -11.62 7.19 -2.10
C GLU A 19 -12.10 6.31 -3.26
N GLU A 20 -11.46 6.39 -4.43
CA GLU A 20 -11.76 5.52 -5.56
C GLU A 20 -11.53 4.04 -5.24
N ALA A 21 -10.40 3.71 -4.59
CA ALA A 21 -10.15 2.35 -4.15
C ALA A 21 -11.22 1.83 -3.19
N MET A 22 -11.62 2.66 -2.22
CA MET A 22 -12.66 2.31 -1.25
C MET A 22 -14.03 2.15 -1.90
N MET A 23 -14.36 2.95 -2.92
CA MET A 23 -15.61 2.84 -3.66
C MET A 23 -15.73 1.52 -4.45
N ILE A 24 -14.60 1.01 -4.97
CA ILE A 24 -14.63 -0.18 -5.85
C ILE A 24 -14.21 -1.47 -5.14
N VAL A 25 -13.75 -1.44 -3.88
CA VAL A 25 -13.14 -2.61 -3.22
C VAL A 25 -14.05 -3.83 -3.16
N GLU A 26 -15.36 -3.64 -2.97
CA GLU A 26 -16.34 -4.74 -2.96
C GLU A 26 -16.64 -5.26 -4.37
N ALA A 27 -16.65 -4.38 -5.36
CA ALA A 27 -17.03 -4.72 -6.74
C ALA A 27 -15.85 -5.30 -7.55
N SER A 28 -14.65 -4.77 -7.30
CA SER A 28 -13.40 -5.15 -7.95
C SER A 28 -12.24 -4.99 -6.97
N PRO A 29 -12.06 -5.95 -6.06
CA PRO A 29 -10.99 -5.91 -5.07
C PRO A 29 -9.59 -5.91 -5.71
N ALA A 30 -9.44 -6.57 -6.87
CA ALA A 30 -8.19 -6.54 -7.62
C ALA A 30 -7.86 -5.13 -8.13
N SER A 31 -8.85 -4.40 -8.66
CA SER A 31 -8.68 -3.01 -9.08
C SER A 31 -8.39 -2.09 -7.88
N ALA A 32 -9.14 -2.23 -6.79
CA ALA A 32 -8.87 -1.48 -5.55
C ALA A 32 -7.44 -1.71 -5.06
N CYS A 33 -6.98 -2.96 -5.04
CA CYS A 33 -5.61 -3.27 -4.65
C CYS A 33 -4.56 -2.62 -5.57
N ALA A 34 -4.82 -2.50 -6.87
CA ALA A 34 -3.94 -1.78 -7.78
C ALA A 34 -3.89 -0.27 -7.49
N LEU A 35 -5.04 0.35 -7.21
CA LEU A 35 -5.12 1.77 -6.80
C LEU A 35 -4.40 2.01 -5.47
N LEU A 36 -4.59 1.14 -4.48
CA LEU A 36 -3.94 1.25 -3.17
C LEU A 36 -2.41 1.04 -3.28
N ARG A 37 -1.93 0.16 -4.17
CA ARG A 37 -0.49 0.03 -4.46
C ARG A 37 0.08 1.30 -5.08
N MET A 38 -0.63 1.88 -6.06
CA MET A 38 -0.22 3.14 -6.68
C MET A 38 -0.19 4.27 -5.63
N LEU A 39 -1.20 4.33 -4.76
CA LEU A 39 -1.26 5.29 -3.66
C LEU A 39 -0.05 5.16 -2.72
N LEU A 40 0.32 3.95 -2.31
CA LEU A 40 1.50 3.69 -1.49
C LEU A 40 2.79 4.12 -2.19
N GLN A 41 2.93 3.81 -3.48
CA GLN A 41 4.09 4.23 -4.27
C GLN A 41 4.21 5.76 -4.33
N MET A 42 3.11 6.47 -4.54
CA MET A 42 3.09 7.94 -4.55
C MET A 42 3.41 8.51 -3.15
N LEU A 43 2.89 7.91 -2.08
CA LEU A 43 3.22 8.30 -0.71
C LEU A 43 4.71 8.15 -0.41
N ILE A 44 5.32 7.03 -0.81
CA ILE A 44 6.75 6.79 -0.68
C ILE A 44 7.53 7.89 -1.43
N GLN A 45 7.08 8.27 -2.64
CA GLN A 45 7.69 9.36 -3.43
C GLN A 45 7.57 10.73 -2.76
N GLU A 46 6.43 11.05 -2.14
CA GLU A 46 6.26 12.30 -1.37
C GLU A 46 7.27 12.42 -0.22
N ARG A 47 7.76 11.29 0.31
CA ARG A 47 8.79 11.25 1.36
C ARG A 47 10.23 11.24 0.81
N GLY A 48 10.39 11.58 -0.48
CA GLY A 48 11.69 11.72 -1.13
C GLY A 48 12.37 10.40 -1.48
N LEU A 49 11.60 9.32 -1.57
CA LEU A 49 12.07 8.00 -2.02
C LEU A 49 11.68 7.79 -3.49
N ARG A 50 12.16 6.69 -4.10
CA ARG A 50 11.95 6.49 -5.55
C ARG A 50 10.57 5.91 -5.85
N GLY A 51 10.01 5.12 -4.94
CA GLY A 51 8.73 4.43 -5.09
C GLY A 51 8.76 3.30 -6.13
N ARG A 52 9.86 3.10 -6.88
CA ARG A 52 9.93 2.14 -7.99
C ARG A 52 10.32 0.74 -7.58
N ASP A 53 10.97 0.62 -6.43
CA ASP A 53 11.55 -0.64 -5.96
C ASP A 53 11.40 -0.65 -4.45
N LEU A 54 10.34 -1.35 -3.99
CA LEU A 54 9.99 -1.41 -2.58
C LEU A 54 11.15 -1.96 -1.74
N HIS A 55 12.02 -2.83 -2.28
CA HIS A 55 13.21 -3.29 -1.55
C HIS A 55 14.17 -2.15 -1.26
N LYS A 56 14.47 -1.33 -2.27
CA LYS A 56 15.39 -0.18 -2.12
C LYS A 56 14.79 0.87 -1.21
N ASP A 57 13.49 1.10 -1.32
CA ASP A 57 12.78 2.06 -0.49
C ASP A 57 12.74 1.57 0.97
N ILE A 58 12.48 0.28 1.24
CA ILE A 58 12.56 -0.33 2.59
C ILE A 58 13.97 -0.16 3.17
N ASN A 59 15.03 -0.49 2.44
CA ASN A 59 16.40 -0.31 2.94
C ASN A 59 16.69 1.16 3.30
N THR A 60 16.23 2.10 2.48
CA THR A 60 16.38 3.53 2.77
C THR A 60 15.58 3.94 4.01
N LEU A 61 14.40 3.36 4.22
CA LEU A 61 13.60 3.59 5.42
C LEU A 61 14.26 3.01 6.68
N VAL A 62 14.92 1.85 6.58
CA VAL A 62 15.75 1.28 7.66
C VAL A 62 16.87 2.25 8.02
N ASP A 63 17.62 2.75 7.03
CA ASP A 63 18.72 3.69 7.25
C ASP A 63 18.25 5.00 7.88
N ARG A 64 16.99 5.39 7.63
CA ARG A 64 16.34 6.57 8.22
C ARG A 64 15.71 6.31 9.59
N GLY A 65 15.83 5.11 10.15
CA GLY A 65 15.30 4.78 11.48
C GLY A 65 13.78 4.59 11.52
N ALA A 66 13.18 4.11 10.43
CA ALA A 66 11.75 3.81 10.38
C ALA A 66 11.33 2.81 11.50
N PRO A 67 10.11 2.94 12.05
CA PRO A 67 9.60 2.01 13.03
C PRO A 67 9.57 0.56 12.52
N VAL A 68 9.95 -0.40 13.37
CA VAL A 68 9.96 -1.85 13.03
C VAL A 68 8.59 -2.35 12.55
N GLY A 69 7.50 -1.82 13.11
CA GLY A 69 6.13 -2.18 12.68
C GLY A 69 5.88 -1.84 11.22
N LEU A 70 6.32 -0.66 10.79
CA LEU A 70 6.21 -0.19 9.42
C LEU A 70 7.09 -0.99 8.45
N LEU A 71 8.32 -1.33 8.86
CA LEU A 71 9.22 -2.13 8.04
C LEU A 71 8.66 -3.54 7.80
N ARG A 72 8.14 -4.19 8.86
CA ARG A 72 7.48 -5.50 8.76
C ARG A 72 6.26 -5.48 7.85
N ALA A 73 5.50 -4.39 7.93
CA ALA A 73 4.36 -4.14 7.06
C ALA A 73 4.77 -4.08 5.58
N LEU A 74 5.80 -3.30 5.25
CA LEU A 74 6.32 -3.18 3.90
C LEU A 74 6.93 -4.49 3.38
N ASP A 75 7.63 -5.26 4.23
CA ASP A 75 8.15 -6.58 3.87
C ASP A 75 7.03 -7.57 3.52
N ALA A 76 5.88 -7.52 4.20
CA ALA A 76 4.73 -8.36 3.89
C ALA A 76 4.10 -8.01 2.53
N ILE A 77 3.99 -6.72 2.20
CA ILE A 77 3.53 -6.27 0.87
C ILE A 77 4.49 -6.74 -0.21
N LYS A 78 5.79 -6.58 0.02
CA LYS A 78 6.84 -7.00 -0.90
C LYS A 78 6.75 -8.50 -1.23
N LEU A 79 6.57 -9.33 -0.20
CA LEU A 79 6.40 -10.77 -0.37
C LEU A 79 5.16 -11.10 -1.22
N ALA A 80 4.03 -10.46 -0.94
CA ALA A 80 2.81 -10.63 -1.71
C ALA A 80 2.96 -10.17 -3.18
N GLU A 81 3.73 -9.10 -3.42
CA GLU A 81 4.05 -8.65 -4.78
C GLU A 81 4.94 -9.64 -5.53
N ASP A 82 5.98 -10.18 -4.88
CA ASP A 82 6.88 -11.18 -5.47
C ASP A 82 6.10 -12.45 -5.86
N GLU A 83 5.16 -12.89 -5.02
CA GLU A 83 4.26 -14.02 -5.32
C GLU A 83 3.34 -13.71 -6.52
N SER A 84 2.85 -12.48 -6.65
CA SER A 84 1.97 -12.06 -7.76
C SER A 84 2.65 -11.95 -9.12
N ARG A 85 3.99 -11.86 -9.17
CA ARG A 85 4.77 -11.73 -10.42
C ARG A 85 5.09 -13.06 -11.10
N GLN A 86 4.61 -14.18 -10.56
CA GLN A 86 4.80 -15.49 -11.19
C GLN A 86 4.02 -15.56 -12.52
N PRO A 87 4.70 -15.81 -13.66
CA PRO A 87 4.04 -15.84 -14.97
C PRO A 87 2.97 -16.93 -15.06
N GLY A 88 1.79 -16.60 -15.58
CA GLY A 88 0.73 -17.57 -15.88
C GLY A 88 -0.29 -17.83 -14.76
N GLN A 89 -0.19 -17.14 -13.61
CA GLN A 89 -1.20 -17.19 -12.55
C GLN A 89 -1.74 -15.81 -12.26
N LEU A 90 -2.94 -15.51 -12.77
CA LEU A 90 -3.71 -14.34 -12.36
C LEU A 90 -4.36 -14.69 -11.03
N ASN A 91 -3.64 -14.40 -9.93
CA ASN A 91 -4.05 -14.84 -8.60
C ASN A 91 -5.15 -13.92 -8.04
N LEU A 92 -6.40 -14.14 -8.47
CA LEU A 92 -7.59 -13.37 -8.05
C LEU A 92 -8.13 -13.81 -6.69
N VAL A 93 -7.59 -14.89 -6.11
CA VAL A 93 -8.17 -15.60 -4.96
C VAL A 93 -8.21 -14.75 -3.69
N ASN A 94 -7.30 -13.78 -3.55
CA ASN A 94 -7.11 -13.03 -2.31
C ASN A 94 -7.47 -11.54 -2.38
N GLY A 95 -8.09 -11.05 -3.47
CA GLY A 95 -8.22 -9.62 -3.72
C GLY A 95 -8.76 -8.80 -2.54
N HIS A 96 -9.80 -9.27 -1.85
CA HIS A 96 -10.36 -8.55 -0.69
C HIS A 96 -9.40 -8.53 0.49
N LYS A 97 -8.74 -9.66 0.79
CA LYS A 97 -7.75 -9.76 1.87
C LYS A 97 -6.53 -8.90 1.55
N ASP A 98 -6.09 -8.88 0.30
CA ASP A 98 -4.97 -8.08 -0.18
C ASP A 98 -5.30 -6.58 -0.08
N ALA A 99 -6.50 -6.17 -0.49
CA ALA A 99 -6.97 -4.79 -0.33
C ALA A 99 -7.05 -4.39 1.15
N GLN A 100 -7.59 -5.25 2.02
CA GLN A 100 -7.63 -5.06 3.47
C GLN A 100 -6.24 -4.84 4.07
N ASN A 101 -5.30 -5.71 3.73
CA ASN A 101 -3.92 -5.60 4.17
C ASN A 101 -3.32 -4.26 3.69
N MET A 102 -3.55 -3.88 2.43
CA MET A 102 -3.03 -2.63 1.86
C MET A 102 -3.60 -1.39 2.54
N ILE A 103 -4.90 -1.37 2.87
CA ILE A 103 -5.55 -0.30 3.62
C ILE A 103 -4.91 -0.16 5.01
N MET A 104 -4.79 -1.28 5.74
CA MET A 104 -4.14 -1.31 7.05
C MET A 104 -2.71 -0.75 6.98
N PHE A 105 -1.96 -1.12 5.94
CA PHE A 105 -0.59 -0.64 5.74
C PHE A 105 -0.50 0.84 5.42
N LEU A 106 -1.38 1.36 4.56
CA LEU A 106 -1.46 2.79 4.28
C LEU A 106 -1.73 3.59 5.55
N ASN A 107 -2.68 3.13 6.37
CA ASN A 107 -2.96 3.74 7.67
C ASN A 107 -1.74 3.72 8.60
N LEU A 108 -1.03 2.60 8.68
CA LEU A 108 0.22 2.52 9.45
C LEU A 108 1.31 3.45 8.91
N PHE A 109 1.48 3.52 7.59
CA PHE A 109 2.50 4.35 6.93
C PHE A 109 2.24 5.84 7.18
N VAL A 110 0.98 6.27 7.07
CA VAL A 110 0.59 7.66 7.32
C VAL A 110 0.71 8.02 8.80
N ASN A 111 0.35 7.13 9.73
CA ASN A 111 0.32 7.43 11.17
C ASN A 111 1.68 7.29 11.85
N GLN A 112 2.54 6.37 11.41
CA GLN A 112 3.83 6.09 12.06
C GLN A 112 5.00 6.91 11.47
N MET A 113 4.76 7.65 10.39
CA MET A 113 5.71 8.62 9.82
C MET A 113 5.01 9.98 9.61
N PRO A 114 4.94 10.84 10.64
CA PRO A 114 4.46 12.21 10.47
C PRO A 114 5.31 12.99 9.44
#